data_AF-A0A531AHS9-F1
#
_entry.id   AF-A0A531AHS9-F1
#
_cell.length_a   1.000
_cell.length_b   1.000
_cell.length_c   1.000
_cell.angle_alpha   90.00
_cell.angle_beta   90.00
_cell.angle_gamma   90.00
#
_symmetry.space_group_name_H-M   'P 1'
#
loop_
_entity.id
_entity.type
_entity.pdbx_description
1 polymer ?
#
loop_
_entity_poly.entity_id
_entity_poly.type
_entity_poly.pdbx_seq_one_letter_code
_entity_poly.pdbx_strand_id
1 'polypeptide(L)'
;DAEVLGIADGDCIRLWNDRGACLATAQVSDSVRQGVVVLPTGAWFTPSGNSGLEIAGNPNVLTLDVGTSQFGQGCSAQTCLVCIENYAGASVDAFEHYQEKLVALTAVQGREHR
;
A
#
# COMPACT_ATOMS: atom_id res chain seq x y z
N ASP A 1 8.80 -5.47 17.68
CA ASP A 1 8.41 -4.18 17.06
C ASP A 1 6.99 -3.79 17.39
N ALA A 2 6.01 -4.66 17.14
CA ALA A 2 4.59 -4.41 17.44
C ALA A 2 4.35 -3.84 18.85
N GLU A 3 4.90 -4.46 19.90
CA GLU A 3 4.78 -3.97 21.28
C GLU A 3 5.33 -2.55 21.48
N VAL A 4 6.53 -2.25 20.94
CA VAL A 4 7.16 -0.93 21.01
C VAL A 4 6.34 0.13 20.26
N LEU A 5 5.69 -0.27 19.17
CA LEU A 5 4.84 0.59 18.34
C LEU A 5 3.39 0.65 18.84
N GLY A 6 3.01 -0.13 19.86
CA GLY A 6 1.64 -0.23 20.35
C GLY A 6 0.65 -0.82 19.33
N ILE A 7 1.11 -1.74 18.48
CA ILE A 7 0.31 -2.40 17.44
C ILE A 7 -0.10 -3.79 17.92
N ALA A 8 -1.40 -4.09 17.85
CA ALA A 8 -1.97 -5.39 18.13
C ALA A 8 -2.32 -6.15 16.84
N ASP A 9 -2.61 -7.45 16.98
CA ASP A 9 -3.11 -8.27 15.88
C ASP A 9 -4.50 -7.76 15.44
N GLY A 10 -4.70 -7.64 14.12
CA GLY A 10 -5.94 -7.11 13.53
C GLY A 10 -6.01 -5.58 13.44
N ASP A 11 -5.04 -4.84 13.98
CA ASP A 11 -5.03 -3.38 13.88
C ASP A 11 -4.86 -2.94 12.42
N CYS A 12 -5.58 -1.88 12.04
CA CYS A 12 -5.31 -1.19 10.79
C CYS A 12 -4.06 -0.31 10.99
N ILE A 13 -3.04 -0.55 10.18
CA ILE A 13 -1.77 0.15 10.23
C ILE A 13 -1.50 0.88 8.92
N ARG A 14 -0.73 1.97 9.01
CA ARG A 14 -0.21 2.69 7.85
C ARG A 14 1.27 2.40 7.71
N LEU A 15 1.67 1.90 6.53
CA LEU A 15 3.06 1.78 6.11
C LEU A 15 3.40 2.96 5.22
N TRP A 16 4.54 3.62 5.43
CA TRP A 16 4.87 4.82 4.67
C TRP A 16 6.37 5.12 4.57
N ASN A 17 6.73 5.91 3.57
CA ASN A 17 8.03 6.60 3.43
C ASN A 17 7.86 7.83 2.53
N ASP A 18 8.96 8.45 2.11
CA ASP A 18 8.94 9.67 1.27
C ASP A 18 8.28 9.49 -0.11
N ARG A 19 8.07 8.24 -0.58
CA ARG A 19 7.45 7.95 -1.88
C ARG A 19 5.94 7.81 -1.80
N GLY A 20 5.41 7.34 -0.67
CA GLY A 20 3.99 7.05 -0.55
C GLY A 20 3.60 6.39 0.76
N ALA A 21 2.34 6.01 0.84
CA ALA A 21 1.76 5.31 1.99
C ALA A 21 0.70 4.32 1.54
N CYS A 22 0.61 3.18 2.23
CA CYS A 22 -0.49 2.24 2.10
C CYS A 22 -1.04 1.78 3.46
N LEU A 23 -2.28 1.28 3.45
CA LEU A 23 -2.91 0.65 4.60
C LEU A 23 -2.75 -0.87 4.56
N ALA A 24 -2.66 -1.50 5.72
CA ALA A 24 -2.72 -2.95 5.86
C ALA A 24 -3.35 -3.32 7.20
N THR A 25 -3.73 -4.58 7.36
CA THR A 25 -4.10 -5.17 8.64
C THR A 25 -2.87 -5.85 9.24
N ALA A 26 -2.53 -5.52 10.49
CA ALA A 26 -1.42 -6.13 11.18
C ALA A 26 -1.71 -7.60 11.49
N GLN A 27 -0.76 -8.47 11.14
CA GLN A 27 -0.67 -9.82 11.67
C GLN A 27 0.62 -9.92 12.49
N VAL A 28 0.49 -10.01 13.82
CA VAL A 28 1.64 -10.07 14.71
C VAL A 28 2.17 -11.51 14.74
N SER A 29 3.43 -11.68 14.35
CA SER A 29 4.08 -13.00 14.26
C SER A 29 5.51 -12.96 14.80
N ASP A 30 5.92 -14.06 15.44
CA ASP A 30 7.30 -14.33 15.86
C ASP A 30 8.14 -15.00 14.75
N SER A 31 7.52 -15.35 13.61
CA SER A 31 8.17 -15.98 12.46
C SER A 31 8.96 -15.00 11.57
N VAL A 32 8.83 -13.69 11.82
CA VAL A 32 9.49 -12.63 11.05
C VAL A 32 10.60 -12.02 11.89
N ARG A 33 11.76 -11.79 11.29
CA ARG A 33 12.90 -11.17 11.97
C ARG A 33 12.52 -9.80 12.52
N GLN A 34 12.96 -9.49 13.74
CA GLN A 34 12.84 -8.14 14.31
C GLN A 34 13.41 -7.07 13.35
N GLY A 35 12.67 -5.97 13.18
CA GLY A 35 12.95 -4.88 12.25
C GLY A 35 12.45 -5.13 10.82
N VAL A 36 11.75 -6.24 10.57
CA VAL A 36 11.25 -6.60 9.23
C VAL A 36 9.73 -6.74 9.27
N VAL A 37 9.07 -6.23 8.23
CA VAL A 37 7.65 -6.45 7.94
C VAL A 37 7.53 -7.17 6.60
N VAL A 38 6.50 -8.01 6.47
CA VAL A 38 6.17 -8.70 5.22
C VAL A 38 4.83 -8.17 4.72
N LEU A 39 4.81 -7.59 3.52
CA LEU A 39 3.59 -7.20 2.81
C LEU A 39 3.60 -7.84 1.41
N PRO A 40 2.74 -8.85 1.17
CA PRO A 40 2.69 -9.53 -0.13
C PRO A 40 2.30 -8.59 -1.27
N THR A 41 2.89 -8.80 -2.45
CA THR A 41 2.50 -8.11 -3.69
C THR A 41 1.21 -8.69 -4.26
N GLY A 42 0.40 -7.87 -4.95
CA GLY A 42 -0.76 -8.33 -5.74
C GLY A 42 -2.05 -7.55 -5.47
N ALA A 43 -2.08 -6.75 -4.41
CA ALA A 43 -3.21 -5.85 -4.15
C ALA A 43 -3.40 -4.86 -5.30
N TRP A 44 -4.66 -4.62 -5.66
CA TRP A 44 -5.04 -3.69 -6.71
C TRP A 44 -4.71 -2.27 -6.26
N PHE A 45 -4.20 -1.44 -7.15
CA PHE A 45 -3.87 -0.06 -6.80
C PHE A 45 -5.16 0.76 -6.62
N THR A 46 -5.44 1.14 -5.38
CA THR A 46 -6.67 1.83 -5.01
C THR A 46 -6.32 3.10 -4.21
N PRO A 47 -5.91 4.20 -4.87
CA PRO A 47 -5.64 5.45 -4.18
C PRO A 47 -6.95 6.11 -3.72
N SER A 48 -6.95 6.67 -2.53
CA SER A 48 -8.09 7.38 -1.94
C SER A 48 -7.75 8.84 -1.60
N GLY A 49 -8.75 9.71 -1.76
CA GLY A 49 -8.66 11.14 -1.49
C GLY A 49 -7.56 11.87 -2.29
N ASN A 50 -7.29 13.11 -1.88
CA ASN A 50 -6.25 13.94 -2.49
C ASN A 50 -4.84 13.61 -2.00
N SER A 51 -4.72 12.92 -0.85
CA SER A 51 -3.43 12.47 -0.33
C SER A 51 -2.81 11.35 -1.16
N GLY A 52 -3.61 10.64 -1.96
CA GLY A 52 -3.17 9.47 -2.71
C GLY A 52 -2.87 8.26 -1.81
N LEU A 53 -3.41 8.22 -0.58
CA LEU A 53 -3.25 7.08 0.32
C LEU A 53 -3.79 5.82 -0.36
N GLU A 54 -2.95 4.81 -0.48
CA GLU A 54 -3.33 3.53 -1.06
C GLU A 54 -4.01 2.67 0.01
N ILE A 55 -5.25 2.25 -0.22
CA ILE A 55 -6.06 1.62 0.83
C ILE A 55 -6.19 0.09 0.69
N ALA A 56 -5.74 -0.50 -0.42
CA ALA A 56 -5.83 -1.94 -0.65
C ALA A 56 -4.60 -2.73 -0.14
N GLY A 57 -3.52 -2.05 0.24
CA GLY A 57 -2.28 -2.65 0.71
C GLY A 57 -1.30 -3.01 -0.41
N ASN A 58 -1.24 -2.21 -1.47
CA ASN A 58 -0.28 -2.39 -2.55
C ASN A 58 1.12 -1.90 -2.13
N PRO A 59 2.11 -2.81 -1.90
CA PRO A 59 3.43 -2.41 -1.42
C PRO A 59 4.22 -1.58 -2.45
N ASN A 60 3.86 -1.63 -3.74
CA ASN A 60 4.63 -0.96 -4.78
C ASN A 60 4.55 0.57 -4.71
N VAL A 61 3.62 1.14 -3.93
CA VAL A 61 3.62 2.59 -3.64
C VAL A 61 4.80 3.01 -2.75
N LEU A 62 5.50 2.05 -2.14
CA LEU A 62 6.63 2.26 -1.22
C LEU A 62 7.98 1.91 -1.84
N THR A 63 8.01 1.24 -3.00
CA THR A 63 9.22 0.67 -3.60
C THR A 63 9.94 1.65 -4.52
N LEU A 64 11.23 1.41 -4.79
CA LEU A 64 12.02 2.25 -5.70
C LEU A 64 11.92 1.72 -7.12
N ASP A 65 11.66 2.60 -8.08
CA ASP A 65 11.72 2.27 -9.50
C ASP A 65 13.09 2.66 -10.08
N VAL A 66 14.10 1.83 -9.80
CA VAL A 66 15.45 1.95 -10.37
C VAL A 66 16.03 0.60 -10.74
N GLY A 67 16.85 0.60 -11.79
CA GLY A 67 17.62 -0.56 -12.22
C GLY A 67 18.64 -1.01 -11.17
N THR A 68 18.89 -2.31 -11.07
CA THR A 68 19.85 -2.90 -10.11
C THR A 68 21.28 -2.38 -10.26
N SER A 69 21.72 -2.05 -11.47
CA SER A 69 23.02 -1.45 -11.78
C SER A 69 23.01 -0.87 -13.20
N GLN A 70 24.05 -0.08 -13.53
CA GLN A 70 24.21 0.48 -14.88
C GLN A 70 24.16 -0.59 -15.99
N PHE A 71 24.66 -1.80 -15.73
CA PHE A 71 24.68 -2.90 -16.68
C PHE A 71 23.39 -3.75 -16.65
N GLY A 72 22.96 -4.18 -15.46
CA GLY A 72 21.91 -5.19 -15.32
C GLY A 72 20.49 -4.65 -15.51
N GLN A 73 20.23 -3.41 -15.07
CA GLN A 73 18.92 -2.74 -15.20
C GLN A 73 17.71 -3.59 -14.77
N GLY A 74 17.90 -4.52 -13.82
CA GLY A 74 16.84 -5.38 -13.30
C GLY A 74 15.99 -4.68 -12.24
N CYS A 75 14.96 -5.38 -11.74
CA CYS A 75 14.08 -4.88 -10.69
C CYS A 75 14.79 -4.77 -9.32
N SER A 76 14.63 -3.63 -8.65
CA SER A 76 15.18 -3.36 -7.30
C SER A 76 14.12 -3.19 -6.20
N ALA A 77 12.87 -3.60 -6.46
CA ALA A 77 11.71 -3.28 -5.63
C ALA A 77 11.82 -3.73 -4.16
N GLN A 78 12.54 -4.82 -3.89
CA GLN A 78 12.68 -5.37 -2.52
C GLN A 78 13.72 -4.63 -1.66
N THR A 79 14.39 -3.61 -2.20
CA THR A 79 15.16 -2.66 -1.40
C THR A 79 14.22 -1.54 -0.93
N CYS A 80 13.51 -1.78 0.17
CA CYS A 80 12.49 -0.87 0.68
C CYS A 80 12.61 -0.70 2.20
N LEU A 81 12.62 0.55 2.65
CA LEU A 81 12.52 0.93 4.06
C LEU A 81 11.22 1.69 4.26
N VAL A 82 10.57 1.42 5.39
CA VAL A 82 9.25 1.95 5.73
C VAL A 82 9.19 2.30 7.22
N CYS A 83 8.34 3.26 7.54
CA CYS A 83 7.83 3.49 8.88
C CYS A 83 6.44 2.86 9.01
N ILE A 84 6.06 2.50 10.23
CA ILE A 84 4.76 1.89 10.55
C ILE A 84 4.15 2.61 11.74
N GLU A 85 2.84 2.87 11.67
CA GLU A 85 2.05 3.43 12.76
C GLU A 85 0.61 2.90 12.73
N ASN A 86 -0.10 2.99 13.86
CA ASN A 86 -1.54 2.73 13.91
C ASN A 86 -2.30 3.78 13.09
N TYR A 87 -3.29 3.31 12.32
CA TYR A 87 -4.15 4.16 11.52
C TYR A 87 -5.51 4.35 12.18
N ALA A 88 -5.77 5.56 12.68
CA ALA A 88 -7.03 5.91 13.34
C ALA A 88 -8.09 6.50 12.39
N GLY A 89 -7.80 6.58 11.08
CA GLY A 89 -8.76 7.07 10.09
C GLY A 89 -9.83 6.03 9.78
N ALA A 90 -10.94 6.47 9.19
CA ALA A 90 -11.92 5.54 8.63
C ALA A 90 -11.24 4.72 7.53
N SER A 91 -11.26 3.39 7.66
CA SER A 91 -10.97 2.50 6.54
C SER A 91 -12.25 2.35 5.72
N VAL A 92 -12.13 2.58 4.41
CA VAL A 92 -13.19 2.26 3.46
C VAL A 92 -12.86 0.92 2.83
N ASP A 93 -13.88 0.16 2.42
CA ASP A 93 -13.64 -1.08 1.70
C ASP A 93 -12.96 -0.78 0.36
N ALA A 94 -11.74 -1.29 0.20
CA ALA A 94 -10.92 -0.98 -0.96
C ALA A 94 -11.50 -1.56 -2.26
N PHE A 95 -12.25 -2.67 -2.18
CA PHE A 95 -12.88 -3.27 -3.34
C PHE A 95 -14.08 -2.42 -3.79
N GLU A 96 -14.95 -2.01 -2.87
CA GLU A 96 -16.08 -1.13 -3.16
C GLU A 96 -15.59 0.19 -3.77
N HIS A 97 -14.59 0.84 -3.15
CA HIS A 97 -14.00 2.08 -3.67
C HIS A 97 -13.40 1.92 -5.07
N TYR A 98 -12.77 0.78 -5.34
CA TYR A 98 -12.24 0.48 -6.67
C TYR A 98 -13.37 0.29 -7.71
N GLN A 99 -14.43 -0.44 -7.35
CA GLN A 99 -15.59 -0.64 -8.23
C GLN A 99 -16.28 0.69 -8.57
N GLU A 100 -16.47 1.57 -7.58
CA GLU A 100 -17.03 2.91 -7.81
C GLU A 100 -16.20 3.71 -8.82
N LYS A 101 -14.85 3.66 -8.70
CA LYS A 101 -13.96 4.31 -9.67
C LYS A 101 -14.07 3.71 -11.07
N LEU A 102 -14.16 2.39 -11.20
CA LEU A 102 -14.35 1.76 -12.51
C LEU A 102 -15.67 2.19 -13.16
N VAL A 103 -16.76 2.22 -12.40
CA VAL A 103 -18.07 2.69 -12.88
C VAL A 103 -18.00 4.15 -13.32
N ALA A 104 -17.35 5.01 -12.54
CA ALA A 104 -17.18 6.41 -12.90
C ALA A 104 -16.37 6.60 -14.20
N LEU A 105 -15.27 5.86 -14.38
CA LEU A 105 -14.43 5.95 -15.59
C LEU A 105 -15.17 5.49 -16.85
N THR A 106 -15.92 4.38 -16.75
CA THR A 106 -16.73 3.87 -17.87
C THR A 106 -17.89 4.79 -18.23
N ALA A 107 -18.50 5.46 -17.25
CA ALA A 107 -19.54 6.47 -17.49
C ALA A 107 -19.01 7.72 -18.22
N VAL A 108 -17.74 8.10 -18.00
CA VAL A 108 -17.09 9.22 -18.70
C VAL A 108 -16.74 8.83 -20.15
N GLN A 109 -16.18 7.63 -20.38
CA GLN A 109 -15.88 7.15 -21.74
C GLN A 109 -17.13 7.03 -22.63
N GLY A 110 -18.29 6.73 -22.06
CA GLY A 110 -19.57 6.73 -22.79
C GLY A 110 -20.07 8.10 -23.25
N ARG A 111 -19.50 9.22 -22.74
CA ARG A 111 -19.87 10.60 -23.09
C ARG A 111 -18.97 11.23 -24.16
N GLU A 112 -17.74 10.76 -24.34
CA GLU A 112 -16.81 11.29 -25.35
C GLU A 112 -17.01 10.69 -26.76
N HIS A 113 -17.82 9.63 -26.87
CA HIS A 113 -18.13 8.96 -28.14
C HIS A 113 -19.59 9.15 -28.61
N ARG A 114 -20.28 10.18 -28.14
CA ARG A 114 -21.58 10.61 -28.67
C ARG A 114 -21.54 12.01 -29.23
#